data_AF-A0A956IHC4-F1
#
_entry.id   AF-A0A956IHC4-F1
#
_cell.length_a   1.000
_cell.length_b   1.000
_cell.length_c   1.000
_cell.angle_alpha   90.00
_cell.angle_beta   90.00
_cell.angle_gamma   90.00
#
_symmetry.space_group_name_H-M   'P 1'
#
loop_
_entity.id
_entity.type
_entity.pdbx_description
1 polymer ?
#
loop_
_entity_poly.entity_id
_entity_poly.type
_entity_poly.pdbx_seq_one_letter_code
_entity_poly.pdbx_strand_id
1 'polypeptide(L)' 'MRVLVTGGTGFVGGAVVRALSRRGDRVTVLSRNPKKAQRDLPRGVRAAAWDPRKEG' A
#
# COMPACT_ATOMS: atom_id res chain seq x y z
N MET A 1 2.14 -10.94 9.58
CA MET A 1 2.55 -11.44 8.24
C MET A 1 3.12 -10.30 7.39
N ARG A 2 3.71 -10.60 6.22
CA ARG A 2 4.08 -9.60 5.19
C ARG A 2 3.04 -9.64 4.08
N VAL A 3 2.43 -8.50 3.75
CA VAL A 3 1.35 -8.42 2.75
C VAL A 3 1.65 -7.31 1.75
N LEU A 4 1.58 -7.65 0.47
CA LEU A 4 1.65 -6.69 -0.63
C LEU A 4 0.23 -6.38 -1.11
N VAL A 5 -0.11 -5.10 -1.24
CA VAL A 5 -1.43 -4.66 -1.67
C VAL A 5 -1.30 -3.77 -2.90
N THR A 6 -1.93 -4.19 -4.00
CA THR A 6 -2.16 -3.34 -5.17
C THR A 6 -3.42 -2.50 -4.95
N GLY A 7 -3.44 -1.28 -5.48
CA GLY A 7 -4.61 -0.38 -5.30
C GLY A 7 -4.87 0.03 -3.84
N GLY A 8 -3.86 -0.09 -2.96
CA GLY A 8 -4.00 0.18 -1.52
C GLY A 8 -4.31 1.64 -1.13
N THR A 9 -4.35 2.56 -2.10
CA THR A 9 -4.80 3.94 -1.92
C THR A 9 -6.24 4.18 -2.37
N GLY A 10 -6.91 3.17 -2.94
CA GLY A 10 -8.30 3.26 -3.39
C GLY A 10 -9.32 3.09 -2.26
N PHE A 11 -10.61 3.15 -2.59
CA PHE A 11 -11.70 3.05 -1.61
C PHE A 11 -11.64 1.74 -0.79
N VAL A 12 -11.72 0.59 -1.48
CA VAL A 12 -11.65 -0.73 -0.86
C VAL A 12 -10.24 -1.03 -0.37
N GLY A 13 -9.22 -0.82 -1.23
CA GLY A 13 -7.83 -1.12 -0.90
C GLY A 13 -7.33 -0.37 0.35
N GLY A 14 -7.73 0.89 0.52
CA GLY A 14 -7.40 1.67 1.71
C GLY A 14 -8.05 1.11 2.98
N ALA A 15 -9.28 0.61 2.91
CA ALA A 15 -9.93 -0.04 4.04
C ALA A 15 -9.20 -1.34 4.43
N VAL A 16 -8.81 -2.15 3.45
CA VAL A 16 -8.04 -3.37 3.64
C VAL A 16 -6.67 -3.08 4.28
N VAL A 17 -5.93 -2.10 3.76
CA VAL A 17 -4.63 -1.69 4.31
C VAL A 17 -4.75 -1.26 5.77
N ARG A 18 -5.77 -0.47 6.11
CA ARG A 18 -6.04 -0.05 7.49
C ARG A 18 -6.33 -1.25 8.40
N ALA A 19 -7.12 -2.21 7.95
CA ALA A 19 -7.43 -3.41 8.73
C ALA A 19 -6.19 -4.27 8.97
N LEU A 20 -5.39 -4.53 7.93
CA LEU A 20 -4.14 -5.30 8.02
C LEU A 20 -3.11 -4.60 8.92
N SER A 21 -2.97 -3.28 8.78
CA SER A 21 -2.07 -2.50 9.63
C SER A 21 -2.48 -2.55 11.11
N ARG A 22 -3.78 -2.43 11.42
CA ARG A 22 -4.28 -2.55 12.81
C ARG A 22 -4.08 -3.94 13.39
N ARG A 23 -4.11 -4.98 12.56
CA ARG A 23 -3.80 -6.35 12.96
C ARG A 23 -2.31 -6.56 13.28
N GLY A 24 -1.45 -5.59 12.95
CA GLY A 24 0.01 -5.68 13.16
C GLY A 24 0.76 -6.29 11.98
N ASP A 25 0.14 -6.38 10.80
CA ASP A 25 0.84 -6.87 9.60
C ASP A 25 1.80 -5.83 9.02
N ARG A 26 2.87 -6.33 8.41
CA ARG A 26 3.81 -5.52 7.62
C ARG A 26 3.24 -5.37 6.21
N VAL A 27 2.56 -4.25 5.97
CA VAL A 27 1.90 -3.97 4.70
C VAL A 27 2.79 -3.12 3.80
N THR A 28 2.92 -3.52 2.54
CA THR A 28 3.50 -2.71 1.46
C THR A 28 2.45 -2.44 0.40
N VAL A 29 2.28 -1.19 0.00
CA VAL A 29 1.33 -0.76 -1.03
C VAL A 29 2.08 -0.38 -2.29
N LEU A 30 1.69 -0.96 -3.42
CA LEU A 30 2.20 -0.56 -4.73
C LEU A 30 1.47 0.67 -5.24
N SER A 31 2.22 1.68 -5.66
CA SER A 31 1.69 2.92 -6.20
C SER A 31 2.58 3.46 -7.32
N ARG A 32 1.94 4.05 -8.34
CA ARG A 32 2.65 4.82 -9.38
C ARG A 32 3.31 6.09 -8.81
N ASN A 33 2.81 6.60 -7.69
CA ASN A 33 3.40 7.73 -6.97
C ASN A 33 3.52 7.37 -5.48
N PRO A 34 4.63 6.75 -5.05
CA PRO A 34 4.78 6.30 -3.67
C PRO A 34 4.91 7.44 -2.68
N LYS A 35 5.49 8.59 -3.06
CA LYS A 35 5.56 9.78 -2.18
C LYS A 35 4.17 10.30 -1.83
N LYS A 36 3.29 10.41 -2.83
CA LYS A 36 1.89 10.79 -2.61
C LYS A 36 1.18 9.74 -1.75
N ALA A 37 1.29 8.46 -2.12
CA ALA A 37 0.65 7.38 -1.37
C ALA A 37 1.09 7.34 0.09
N GLN A 38 2.37 7.52 0.38
CA GLN A 38 2.91 7.47 1.74
C GLN A 38 2.29 8.53 2.68
N ARG A 39 1.81 9.66 2.14
CA ARG A 39 1.11 10.70 2.92
C ARG A 39 -0.28 10.27 3.38
N ASP A 40 -0.94 9.41 2.60
CA ASP A 40 -2.33 8.98 2.84
C ASP A 40 -2.40 7.64 3.59
N LEU A 41 -1.28 6.91 3.67
CA LEU A 41 -1.21 5.59 4.29
C LEU A 41 -0.95 5.65 5.80
N PRO A 42 -1.47 4.70 6.58
CA PRO A 42 -1.20 4.61 8.02
C PRO A 42 0.30 4.51 8.33
N ARG A 43 0.70 5.01 9.50
CA ARG A 43 2.08 4.89 9.99
C ARG A 43 2.47 3.40 10.06
N GLY A 44 3.65 3.09 9.53
CA GLY A 44 4.17 1.71 9.47
C GLY A 44 3.84 0.95 8.19
N VAL A 45 2.91 1.45 7.36
CA VAL A 45 2.69 0.94 6.01
C VAL A 45 3.71 1.57 5.07
N ARG A 46 4.36 0.76 4.23
CA ARG A 46 5.31 1.24 3.21
C ARG A 46 4.63 1.44 1.86
N ALA A 47 4.95 2.51 1.15
CA ALA A 47 4.64 2.65 -0.27
C ALA A 47 5.87 2.30 -1.13
N ALA A 48 5.67 1.53 -2.19
CA ALA A 48 6.70 1.20 -3.18
C ALA A 48 6.25 1.60 -4.59
N ALA A 49 7.21 2.07 -5.40
CA ALA A 49 6.97 2.43 -6.79
C ALA A 49 6.66 1.17 -7.61
N TRP A 50 5.61 1.21 -8.40
CA TRP A 50 5.33 0.17 -9.39
C TRP A 50 4.40 0.69 -10.50
N ASP A 51 4.65 0.24 -11.73
CA ASP A 51 3.76 0.43 -12.87
C ASP A 51 3.45 -0.95 -13.47
N PRO A 52 2.19 -1.42 -13.43
CA PRO A 52 1.81 -2.73 -13.97
C PRO A 52 2.05 -2.88 -15.48
N ARG A 53 2.27 -1.77 -16.18
CA ARG A 53 2.43 -1.74 -17.64
C ARG A 53 3.89 -1.83 -18.08
N LYS A 54 4.83 -1.88 -17.13
CA LYS A 54 6.26 -2.02 -17.41
C LYS A 54 6.72 -3.38 -16.92
N GLU A 55 7.40 -4.12 -17.79
CA GLU A 55 8.17 -5.29 -17.37
C GLU A 55 9.37 -4.82 -16.53
N GLY A 56 9.72 -5.65 -15.54
CA GLY A 56 10.79 -5.38 -14.57
C GLY A 56 12.13 -5.93 -14.99
#